data_AF-A0A1M7XXH5-F1
#
_entry.id   AF-A0A1M7XXH5-F1
#
_cell.length_a   1.000
_cell.length_b   1.000
_cell.length_c   1.000
_cell.angle_alpha   90.00
_cell.angle_beta   90.00
_cell.angle_gamma   90.00
#
_symmetry.space_group_name_H-M   'P 1'
#
loop_
_entity.id
_entity.type
_entity.pdbx_description
1 polymer ?
#
loop_
_entity_poly.entity_id
_entity_poly.type
_entity_poly.pdbx_seq_one_letter_code
_entity_poly.pdbx_strand_id
1 'polypeptide(L)'
;MANSKVPVATTIPLSPMDGEEFYAIITQEERNKRKWNIMWLFRKGCGVAHFCVETSADNDDGTMTPDGIKALDAIGRFDENKEMLLEEK
;
A
#
# COMPACT_ATOMS: atom_id res chain seq x y z
N MET A 1 -16.62 -12.07 -13.78
CA MET A 1 -16.26 -11.92 -12.35
C MET A 1 -14.76 -11.78 -12.30
N ALA A 2 -14.27 -10.55 -12.08
CA ALA A 2 -12.83 -10.31 -11.99
C ALA A 2 -12.37 -10.89 -10.65
N ASN A 3 -11.68 -12.03 -10.70
CA ASN A 3 -10.87 -12.49 -9.59
C ASN A 3 -9.82 -11.40 -9.35
N SER A 4 -9.98 -10.55 -8.34
CA SER A 4 -8.90 -9.67 -7.89
C SER A 4 -7.80 -10.55 -7.30
N LYS A 5 -6.95 -11.09 -8.18
CA LYS A 5 -5.72 -11.81 -7.86
C LYS A 5 -4.61 -10.79 -7.76
N VAL A 6 -4.70 -9.88 -6.80
CA VAL A 6 -3.50 -9.19 -6.35
C VAL A 6 -2.63 -10.26 -5.68
N PRO A 7 -1.39 -10.50 -6.14
CA PRO A 7 -0.50 -11.38 -5.41
C PRO A 7 -0.17 -10.70 -4.08
N VAL A 8 -0.62 -11.30 -2.99
CA VAL A 8 -0.24 -10.91 -1.62
C VAL A 8 1.29 -10.85 -1.56
N ALA A 9 1.82 -9.82 -0.90
CA ALA A 9 3.26 -9.52 -0.80
C ALA A 9 3.94 -8.98 -2.08
N THR A 10 3.17 -8.46 -3.06
CA THR A 10 3.77 -7.68 -4.15
C THR A 10 4.31 -6.36 -3.61
N THR A 11 5.60 -6.11 -3.82
CA THR A 11 6.24 -4.82 -3.50
C THR A 11 6.07 -3.88 -4.68
N ILE A 12 5.47 -2.71 -4.44
CA ILE A 12 5.18 -1.71 -5.45
C ILE A 12 6.00 -0.45 -5.13
N PRO A 13 6.95 -0.06 -5.99
CA PRO A 13 7.73 1.15 -5.76
C PRO A 13 6.84 2.39 -5.89
N LEU A 14 7.03 3.35 -4.98
CA LEU A 14 6.34 4.64 -4.96
C LEU A 14 7.31 5.75 -5.36
N SER A 15 6.77 6.93 -5.64
CA SER A 15 7.56 8.12 -5.91
C SER A 15 8.42 8.49 -4.70
N PRO A 16 9.71 8.77 -4.89
CA PRO A 16 10.60 9.17 -3.80
C PRO A 16 10.16 10.51 -3.20
N MET A 17 10.49 10.72 -1.92
CA MET A 17 10.25 11.97 -1.20
C MET A 17 11.50 12.28 -0.37
N ASP A 18 11.96 13.53 -0.43
CA ASP A 18 13.18 13.99 0.26
C ASP A 18 14.44 13.13 0.01
N GLY A 19 14.52 12.53 -1.19
CA GLY A 19 15.64 11.65 -1.58
C GLY A 19 15.56 10.22 -1.05
N GLU A 20 14.53 9.89 -0.28
CA GLU A 20 14.27 8.56 0.26
C GLU A 20 13.35 7.75 -0.66
N GLU A 21 13.61 6.44 -0.75
CA GLU A 21 12.81 5.51 -1.56
C GLU A 21 11.70 4.88 -0.71
N PHE A 22 10.50 4.74 -1.28
CA PHE A 22 9.34 4.15 -0.62
C PHE A 22 8.74 3.01 -1.42
N TYR A 23 8.11 2.07 -0.73
CA TYR A 23 7.38 0.97 -1.36
C TYR A 23 6.10 0.66 -0.60
N ALA A 24 5.05 0.31 -1.36
CA ALA A 24 3.82 -0.23 -0.82
C ALA A 24 3.84 -1.77 -0.90
N ILE A 25 3.26 -2.43 0.10
CA ILE A 25 3.02 -3.86 0.11
C ILE A 25 1.56 -4.09 0.44
N ILE A 26 0.93 -5.01 -0.29
CA ILE A 26 -0.42 -5.48 0.02
C ILE A 26 -0.33 -6.80 0.77
N THR A 27 -0.85 -6.83 1.99
CA THR A 27 -1.13 -8.05 2.75
C THR A 27 -2.61 -8.39 2.68
N GLN A 28 -2.96 -9.64 2.97
CA GLN A 28 -4.36 -10.05 3.07
C GLN A 28 -4.63 -10.66 4.44
N GLU A 29 -5.68 -10.20 5.10
CA GLU A 29 -6.17 -10.74 6.36
C GLU A 29 -7.57 -11.32 6.19
N GLU A 30 -7.84 -12.44 6.85
CA GLU A 30 -9.19 -13.00 6.95
C GLU A 30 -9.80 -12.63 8.29
N ARG A 31 -10.93 -11.90 8.26
CA ARG A 31 -11.70 -11.51 9.44
C ARG A 31 -13.14 -11.93 9.26
N ASN A 32 -13.66 -12.76 10.17
CA ASN A 32 -15.05 -13.24 10.14
C ASN A 32 -15.49 -13.81 8.77
N LYS A 33 -14.66 -14.68 8.18
CA LYS A 33 -14.86 -15.30 6.84
C LYS A 33 -14.88 -14.31 5.67
N ARG A 34 -14.45 -13.06 5.87
CA ARG A 34 -14.24 -12.05 4.83
C ARG A 34 -12.76 -11.76 4.68
N LYS A 35 -12.32 -11.56 3.45
CA LYS A 35 -10.93 -11.22 3.15
C LYS A 35 -10.79 -9.71 3.00
N TRP A 36 -9.72 -9.19 3.56
CA TRP A 36 -9.37 -7.78 3.55
C TRP A 36 -7.98 -7.63 2.98
N ASN A 37 -7.84 -6.78 1.97
CA ASN A 37 -6.54 -6.36 1.46
C ASN A 37 -6.12 -5.13 2.26
N ILE A 38 -4.95 -5.22 2.86
CA ILE A 38 -4.35 -4.16 3.68
C ILE A 38 -3.09 -3.69 2.98
N MET A 39 -3.01 -2.39 2.75
CA MET A 39 -1.84 -1.77 2.16
C MET A 39 -1.00 -1.10 3.23
N TRP A 40 0.27 -1.48 3.24
CA TRP A 40 1.31 -0.94 4.11
C TRP A 40 2.33 -0.18 3.27
N LEU A 41 2.82 0.93 3.78
CA LEU A 41 3.86 1.73 3.16
C LEU A 41 5.13 1.67 4.00
N PHE A 42 6.26 1.57 3.33
CA PHE A 42 7.56 1.43 3.96
C PHE A 42 8.55 2.41 3.33
N ARG A 43 9.50 2.87 4.15
CA ARG A 43 10.72 3.53 3.70
C ARG A 43 11.82 2.50 3.52
N LYS A 44 12.54 2.54 2.39
CA LYS A 44 13.67 1.63 2.11
C LYS A 44 14.73 1.72 3.20
N GLY A 45 15.15 0.56 3.71
CA GLY A 45 16.14 0.48 4.79
C GLY A 45 15.62 0.83 6.19
N CYS A 46 14.34 1.18 6.33
CA CYS A 46 13.69 1.37 7.62
C CYS A 46 12.88 0.11 8.00
N GLY A 47 12.93 -0.28 9.29
CA GLY A 47 12.15 -1.41 9.81
C GLY A 47 10.69 -1.07 10.13
N VAL A 48 10.25 0.16 9.80
CA VAL A 48 8.93 0.69 10.18
C VAL A 48 8.01 0.72 8.96
N ALA A 49 6.73 0.41 9.21
CA ALA A 49 5.67 0.36 8.22
C ALA A 49 4.49 1.20 8.69
N HIS A 50 3.88 1.94 7.79
CA HIS A 50 2.66 2.71 8.05
C HIS A 50 1.47 2.07 7.36
N PHE A 51 0.36 2.00 8.08
CA PHE A 51 -0.91 1.59 7.52
C PHE A 51 -1.45 2.71 6.63
N CYS A 52 -1.88 2.38 5.41
CA CYS A 52 -2.45 3.37 4.50
C CYS A 52 -3.94 3.15 4.25
N VAL A 53 -4.29 1.97 3.74
CA VAL A 53 -5.65 1.67 3.27
C VAL A 53 -5.99 0.22 3.55
N GLU A 54 -7.23 -0.03 3.93
CA GLU A 54 -7.83 -1.37 3.97
C GLU A 54 -9.07 -1.39 3.08
N THR A 55 -9.22 -2.43 2.26
CA THR A 55 -10.42 -2.66 1.45
C THR A 55 -10.83 -4.12 1.50
N SER A 56 -12.12 -4.39 1.30
CA SER A 56 -12.58 -5.77 1.16
C SER A 56 -12.00 -6.37 -0.11
N ALA A 57 -11.35 -7.53 0.01
CA ALA A 57 -10.78 -8.24 -1.14
C ALA A 57 -11.87 -8.70 -2.12
N ASP A 58 -13.10 -8.85 -1.64
CA ASP A 58 -14.26 -9.24 -2.45
C ASP A 58 -14.85 -8.07 -3.26
N ASN A 59 -14.56 -6.82 -2.86
CA ASN A 59 -15.08 -5.59 -3.46
C ASN A 59 -13.97 -4.56 -3.75
N ASP A 60 -12.82 -5.03 -4.23
CA ASP A 60 -11.75 -4.15 -4.70
C ASP A 60 -12.17 -3.43 -5.99
N ASP A 61 -12.18 -2.10 -5.96
CA ASP A 61 -12.54 -1.23 -7.08
C ASP A 61 -11.38 -0.99 -8.06
N GLY A 62 -10.29 -1.75 -7.91
CA GLY A 62 -9.05 -1.62 -8.67
C GLY A 62 -7.98 -0.76 -7.99
N THR A 63 -8.30 -0.16 -6.83
CA THR A 63 -7.33 0.63 -6.04
C THR A 63 -6.19 -0.22 -5.48
N MET A 64 -6.40 -1.50 -5.20
CA MET A 64 -5.36 -2.42 -4.71
C MET A 64 -4.57 -3.13 -5.83
N THR A 65 -4.55 -2.56 -7.04
CA THR A 65 -3.68 -3.04 -8.12
C THR A 65 -2.38 -2.24 -8.17
N PRO A 66 -1.28 -2.76 -8.77
CA PRO A 66 -0.06 -1.98 -8.95
C PRO A 66 -0.28 -0.63 -9.65
N ASP A 67 -1.15 -0.59 -10.66
CA ASP A 67 -1.48 0.64 -11.37
C ASP A 67 -2.39 1.56 -10.55
N GLY A 68 -3.35 1.01 -9.81
CA GLY A 68 -4.19 1.77 -8.87
C GLY A 68 -3.38 2.43 -7.77
N ILE A 69 -2.42 1.71 -7.19
CA ILE A 69 -1.51 2.24 -6.16
C ILE A 69 -0.63 3.34 -6.73
N LYS A 70 -0.08 3.17 -7.93
CA LYS A 70 0.69 4.24 -8.60
C LYS A 70 -0.19 5.46 -8.89
N ALA A 71 -1.45 5.28 -9.26
CA ALA A 71 -2.37 6.39 -9.48
C ALA A 71 -2.67 7.13 -8.17
N LEU A 72 -2.85 6.41 -7.05
CA LEU A 72 -3.02 7.00 -5.71
C LEU A 72 -1.76 7.76 -5.28
N ASP A 73 -0.58 7.20 -5.53
CA ASP A 73 0.70 7.86 -5.27
C ASP A 73 0.85 9.15 -6.08
N ALA A 74 0.50 9.12 -7.37
CA ALA A 74 0.60 10.27 -8.26
C ALA A 74 -0.31 11.45 -7.87
N ILE A 75 -1.41 11.19 -7.16
CA ILE A 75 -2.30 12.23 -6.61
C ILE A 75 -1.94 12.64 -5.17
N GLY A 76 -0.80 12.17 -4.65
CA GLY A 76 -0.31 12.51 -3.31
C GLY A 76 -1.05 11.82 -2.15
N ARG A 77 -1.76 10.71 -2.42
CA ARG A 77 -2.53 10.00 -1.38
C ARG A 77 -1.66 9.49 -0.22
N PHE A 78 -0.37 9.29 -0.48
CA PHE A 78 0.58 8.71 0.47
C PHE A 78 1.56 9.72 1.05
N ASP A 79 1.44 11.00 0.71
CA ASP A 79 2.44 12.01 1.09
C ASP A 79 2.52 12.15 2.61
N GLU A 80 1.38 12.22 3.31
CA GLU A 80 1.32 12.25 4.77
C GLU A 80 1.99 11.01 5.41
N ASN A 81 1.75 9.81 4.87
CA ASN A 81 2.38 8.59 5.38
C ASN A 81 3.90 8.58 5.16
N LYS A 82 4.37 9.12 4.02
CA LYS A 82 5.80 9.25 3.73
C LYS A 82 6.46 10.26 4.67
N GLU A 83 5.83 11.40 4.89
CA GLU A 83 6.28 12.42 5.85
C GLU A 83 6.42 11.83 7.25
N MET A 84 5.42 11.12 7.74
CA MET A 84 5.50 10.46 9.05
C MET A 84 6.65 9.44 9.12
N LEU A 85 6.84 8.61 8.08
CA LEU A 85 7.95 7.66 8.03
C LEU A 85 9.33 8.34 7.95
N LEU A 86 9.41 9.57 7.43
CA LEU A 86 10.63 10.37 7.44
C LEU A 86 10.98 10.87 8.84
N GLU A 87 9.97 11.18 9.66
CA GLU A 87 10.12 11.65 11.04
C GLU A 87 10.49 10.54 12.03
N GLU A 88 10.12 9.28 11.78
CA GLU A 88 10.40 8.12 12.63
C GLU A 88 11.86 7.61 12.53
N LYS A 89 12.84 8.50 12.74
CA LYS A 89 14.28 8.19 12.76
C LYS A 89 14.76 7.49 14.03
#